data_AF-A0A0G0NAL5-F1
#
_entry.id   AF-A0A0G0NAL5-F1
#
_cell.length_a   1.000
_cell.length_b   1.000
_cell.length_c   1.000
_cell.angle_alpha   90.00
_cell.angle_beta   90.00
_cell.angle_gamma   90.00
#
_symmetry.space_group_name_H-M   'P 1'
#
loop_
_entity.id
_entity.type
_entity.pdbx_description
1 polymer ?
#
loop_
_entity_poly.entity_id
_entity_poly.type
_entity_poly.pdbx_seq_one_letter_code
_entity_poly.pdbx_strand_id
1 'polypeptide(L)'
;MSGCTQKTVQLSTELTLTDQATQSLDTAQVLMNLPLDNAVVRVTKKPFGIKISPSDSPISPEKFSGYHTGADFEILPTEIDQDIIVRAICNGPVIYKQYVSGYGGVLIQRCSLNQEIITVLYGHLQLSSIMAERQQTLLSSDIIGPLGQAYSTETDGERQHLHLSIHRGTDINLRGYVNDPKLLAEWIDPMTLLK
;
A
#
# COMPACT_ATOMS: atom_id res chain seq x y z
N MET A 1 -36.38 50.74 67.05
CA MET A 1 -35.80 49.91 68.13
C MET A 1 -35.96 48.45 67.72
N SER A 2 -34.90 47.66 67.88
CA SER A 2 -34.85 46.19 68.08
C SER A 2 -35.83 45.27 67.33
N GLY A 3 -35.45 44.16 66.70
CA GLY A 3 -34.21 43.40 66.70
C GLY A 3 -34.42 42.02 66.05
N CYS A 4 -33.31 41.31 65.82
CA CYS A 4 -33.07 39.90 65.45
C CYS A 4 -34.28 38.91 65.52
N THR A 5 -34.37 37.87 64.68
CA THR A 5 -33.56 36.63 64.78
C THR A 5 -33.88 35.63 63.62
N GLN A 6 -32.82 35.09 62.98
CA GLN A 6 -32.51 33.72 62.43
C GLN A 6 -33.66 32.80 61.89
N LYS A 7 -33.52 31.86 60.92
CA LYS A 7 -32.40 30.94 60.55
C LYS A 7 -32.80 30.04 59.34
N THR A 8 -31.82 29.63 58.50
CA THR A 8 -31.70 28.35 57.68
C THR A 8 -32.72 28.10 56.53
N VAL A 9 -32.39 27.58 55.33
CA VAL A 9 -31.64 26.35 54.93
C VAL A 9 -31.07 26.48 53.49
N GLN A 10 -29.91 25.86 53.26
CA GLN A 10 -29.20 25.65 51.98
C GLN A 10 -29.98 24.81 50.95
N LEU A 11 -29.75 25.03 49.64
CA LEU A 11 -29.01 24.10 48.76
C LEU A 11 -28.90 24.72 47.35
N SER A 12 -27.71 25.20 46.99
CA SER A 12 -27.33 25.49 45.60
C SER A 12 -26.34 24.42 45.17
N THR A 13 -26.83 23.43 44.42
CA THR A 13 -25.97 22.45 43.74
C THR A 13 -25.40 23.11 42.49
N GLU A 14 -24.18 23.61 42.60
CA GLU A 14 -23.34 23.92 41.45
C GLU A 14 -22.97 22.61 40.76
N LEU A 15 -23.48 22.42 39.55
CA LEU A 15 -23.11 21.30 38.69
C LEU A 15 -21.75 21.63 38.07
N THR A 16 -20.67 21.23 38.72
CA THR A 16 -19.32 21.22 38.13
C THR A 16 -19.32 20.25 36.94
N LEU A 17 -19.34 20.81 35.73
CA LEU A 17 -19.01 20.09 34.50
C LEU A 17 -17.52 19.76 34.55
N THR A 18 -17.19 18.54 34.96
CA THR A 18 -15.88 17.96 34.68
C THR A 18 -15.81 17.65 33.19
N ASP A 19 -15.23 18.60 32.46
CA ASP A 19 -14.71 18.41 31.11
C ASP A 19 -13.51 17.45 31.17
N GLN A 20 -13.77 16.17 30.96
CA GLN A 20 -12.76 15.16 30.58
C GLN A 20 -13.46 14.10 29.72
N ALA A 21 -13.92 14.51 28.54
CA ALA A 21 -14.15 13.57 27.44
C ALA A 21 -12.87 13.52 26.62
N THR A 22 -11.86 12.83 27.12
CA THR A 22 -10.74 12.35 26.29
C THR A 22 -11.32 11.37 25.29
N GLN A 23 -11.67 11.86 24.10
CA GLN A 23 -11.92 11.01 22.95
C GLN A 23 -10.60 10.30 22.63
N SER A 24 -10.46 9.07 23.11
CA SER A 24 -9.55 8.11 22.50
C SER A 24 -10.09 7.83 21.11
N LEU A 25 -9.55 8.52 20.11
CA LEU A 25 -9.71 8.15 18.71
C LEU A 25 -9.10 6.75 18.58
N ASP A 26 -9.97 5.75 18.53
CA ASP A 26 -9.64 4.42 18.09
C ASP A 26 -9.18 4.55 16.64
N THR A 27 -7.86 4.53 16.43
CA THR A 27 -7.24 4.55 15.11
C THR A 27 -7.48 3.19 14.46
N ALA A 28 -8.71 2.92 14.05
CA ALA A 28 -9.01 1.77 13.23
C ALA A 28 -8.12 1.84 11.99
N GLN A 29 -7.18 0.90 11.87
CA GLN A 29 -6.30 0.83 10.70
C GLN A 29 -7.18 0.81 9.44
N VAL A 30 -6.98 1.78 8.55
CA VAL A 30 -7.62 1.77 7.23
C VAL A 30 -6.99 0.65 6.42
N LEU A 31 -7.84 -0.25 5.93
CA LEU A 31 -7.41 -1.45 5.25
C LEU A 31 -7.84 -1.38 3.80
N MET A 32 -6.94 -1.83 2.94
CA MET A 32 -7.07 -1.81 1.50
C MET A 32 -7.45 -3.20 0.99
N ASN A 33 -8.18 -3.22 -0.13
CA ASN A 33 -8.56 -4.47 -0.78
C ASN A 33 -7.33 -5.20 -1.32
N LEU A 34 -7.46 -6.52 -1.43
CA LEU A 34 -6.38 -7.35 -1.97
C LEU A 34 -6.15 -7.05 -3.47
N PRO A 35 -4.88 -6.94 -3.90
CA PRO A 35 -4.57 -6.75 -5.32
C PRO A 35 -4.75 -8.03 -6.14
N LEU A 36 -4.78 -9.20 -5.47
CA LEU A 36 -4.88 -10.53 -6.04
C LEU A 36 -5.73 -11.42 -5.11
N ASP A 37 -6.34 -12.46 -5.66
CA ASP A 37 -7.01 -13.48 -4.84
C ASP A 37 -5.99 -14.20 -3.96
N ASN A 38 -6.29 -14.37 -2.67
CA ASN A 38 -5.38 -14.94 -1.67
C ASN A 38 -4.03 -14.20 -1.55
N ALA A 39 -3.99 -12.88 -1.81
CA ALA A 39 -2.73 -12.11 -1.85
C ALA A 39 -1.81 -12.32 -0.63
N VAL A 40 -2.36 -12.39 0.58
CA VAL A 40 -1.57 -12.50 1.81
C VAL A 40 -0.62 -13.71 1.82
N VAL A 41 -1.03 -14.85 1.25
CA VAL A 41 -0.21 -16.07 1.24
C VAL A 41 0.79 -16.12 0.08
N ARG A 42 0.74 -15.15 -0.85
CA ARG A 42 1.59 -15.12 -2.04
C ARG A 42 2.96 -14.49 -1.80
N VAL A 43 3.14 -13.74 -0.71
CA VAL A 43 4.43 -13.12 -0.37
C VAL A 43 5.34 -14.14 0.29
N THR A 44 5.99 -14.97 -0.52
CA THR A 44 6.80 -16.11 -0.05
C THR A 44 8.30 -15.95 -0.28
N LYS A 45 8.71 -15.06 -1.20
CA LYS A 45 10.11 -14.94 -1.62
C LYS A 45 10.72 -13.58 -1.29
N LYS A 46 10.12 -12.49 -1.77
CA LYS A 46 10.63 -11.13 -1.54
C LYS A 46 9.61 -10.26 -0.81
N PRO A 47 9.53 -10.35 0.53
CA PRO A 47 8.71 -9.44 1.32
C PRO A 47 9.28 -8.03 1.32
N PHE A 48 8.51 -7.08 1.84
CA PHE A 48 9.00 -5.72 2.08
C PHE A 48 10.21 -5.70 3.02
N GLY A 49 11.18 -4.85 2.71
CA GLY A 49 12.34 -4.61 3.55
C GLY A 49 13.35 -5.75 3.65
N ILE A 50 13.19 -6.86 2.91
CA ILE A 50 14.27 -7.84 2.79
C ILE A 50 15.47 -7.18 2.13
N LYS A 51 16.65 -7.33 2.74
CA LYS A 51 17.92 -6.89 2.15
C LYS A 51 18.47 -8.01 1.28
N ILE A 52 18.75 -7.71 0.02
CA ILE A 52 19.32 -8.68 -0.93
C ILE A 52 20.53 -8.12 -1.68
N SER A 53 21.21 -9.05 -2.35
CA SER A 53 22.29 -8.91 -3.30
C SER A 53 22.25 -10.09 -4.27
N PRO A 54 23.01 -10.07 -5.38
CA PRO A 54 23.14 -11.20 -6.30
C PRO A 54 23.54 -12.52 -5.62
N SER A 55 24.23 -12.48 -4.48
CA SER A 55 24.75 -13.66 -3.78
C SER A 55 23.83 -14.26 -2.72
N ASP A 56 22.87 -13.49 -2.21
CA ASP A 56 22.02 -13.89 -1.06
C ASP A 56 20.51 -13.71 -1.31
N SER A 57 20.12 -13.33 -2.53
CA SER A 57 18.71 -13.27 -2.91
C SER A 57 18.06 -14.65 -2.90
N PRO A 58 16.81 -14.77 -2.43
CA PRO A 58 16.03 -16.02 -2.51
C PRO A 58 15.65 -16.41 -3.94
N ILE A 59 15.88 -15.51 -4.91
CA ILE A 59 15.72 -15.73 -6.35
C ILE A 59 17.09 -15.62 -7.01
N SER A 60 17.36 -16.51 -7.96
CA SER A 60 18.59 -16.50 -8.75
C SER A 60 18.27 -16.74 -10.24
N PRO A 61 18.92 -16.01 -11.17
CA PRO A 61 19.87 -14.93 -10.91
C PRO A 61 19.18 -13.67 -10.35
N GLU A 62 19.90 -12.93 -9.51
CA GLU A 62 19.50 -11.59 -9.05
C GLU A 62 20.54 -10.58 -9.50
N LYS A 63 20.09 -9.42 -9.99
CA LYS A 63 20.98 -8.33 -10.44
C LYS A 63 20.90 -7.08 -9.54
N PHE A 64 19.88 -7.00 -8.69
CA PHE A 64 19.65 -5.87 -7.80
C PHE A 64 20.28 -6.08 -6.42
N SER A 65 20.44 -4.99 -5.69
CA SER A 65 20.93 -5.00 -4.31
C SER A 65 20.27 -3.90 -3.50
N GLY A 66 20.08 -4.14 -2.21
CA GLY A 66 19.46 -3.21 -1.27
C GLY A 66 18.24 -3.79 -0.57
N TYR A 67 17.56 -2.94 0.19
CA TYR A 67 16.28 -3.24 0.83
C TYR A 67 15.15 -3.10 -0.18
N HIS A 68 14.36 -4.16 -0.31
CA HIS A 68 13.21 -4.20 -1.20
C HIS A 68 12.12 -3.22 -0.75
N THR A 69 11.68 -2.32 -1.63
CA THR A 69 10.73 -1.23 -1.31
C THR A 69 9.25 -1.61 -1.52
N GLY A 70 8.99 -2.85 -1.93
CA GLY A 70 7.66 -3.40 -2.12
C GLY A 70 7.56 -4.82 -1.61
N ALA A 71 6.47 -5.51 -1.91
CA ALA A 71 6.33 -6.94 -1.69
C ALA A 71 6.02 -7.64 -3.02
N ASP A 72 6.66 -8.76 -3.26
CA ASP A 72 6.41 -9.60 -4.42
C ASP A 72 5.37 -10.67 -4.08
N PHE A 73 4.25 -10.65 -4.82
CA PHE A 73 3.17 -11.63 -4.71
C PHE A 73 3.32 -12.66 -5.83
N GLU A 74 3.76 -13.87 -5.47
CA GLU A 74 3.94 -14.97 -6.40
C GLU A 74 2.63 -15.47 -7.02
N ILE A 75 2.71 -16.00 -8.24
CA ILE A 75 1.68 -16.91 -8.75
C ILE A 75 1.73 -18.25 -8.00
N LEU A 76 0.60 -18.94 -7.96
CA LEU A 76 0.51 -20.30 -7.44
C LEU A 76 1.00 -21.30 -8.51
N PRO A 77 1.47 -22.51 -8.12
CA PRO A 77 1.86 -23.53 -9.10
C PRO A 77 0.75 -23.92 -10.09
N THR A 78 -0.52 -23.81 -9.68
CA THR A 78 -1.70 -24.11 -10.50
C THR A 78 -2.11 -22.98 -11.45
N GLU A 79 -1.43 -21.84 -11.38
CA GLU A 79 -1.74 -20.60 -12.11
C GLU A 79 -0.73 -20.31 -13.23
N ILE A 80 0.21 -21.23 -13.46
CA ILE A 80 1.16 -21.14 -14.58
C ILE A 80 0.37 -21.06 -15.89
N ASP A 81 0.78 -20.14 -16.77
CA ASP A 81 0.16 -19.85 -18.06
C ASP A 81 -1.31 -19.37 -17.99
N GLN A 82 -1.75 -18.85 -16.83
CA GLN A 82 -3.06 -18.23 -16.66
C GLN A 82 -2.96 -16.71 -16.54
N ASP A 83 -4.05 -16.03 -16.93
CA ASP A 83 -4.21 -14.60 -16.74
C ASP A 83 -4.57 -14.30 -15.27
N ILE A 84 -3.58 -13.85 -14.52
CA ILE A 84 -3.74 -13.51 -13.10
C ILE A 84 -4.09 -12.04 -12.96
N ILE A 85 -5.36 -11.76 -12.66
CA ILE A 85 -5.93 -10.41 -12.66
C ILE A 85 -5.50 -9.61 -11.44
N VAL A 86 -4.87 -8.46 -11.70
CA VAL A 86 -4.52 -7.46 -10.68
C VAL A 86 -5.64 -6.43 -10.53
N ARG A 87 -5.94 -6.08 -9.28
CA ARG A 87 -6.96 -5.09 -8.91
C ARG A 87 -6.35 -3.92 -8.16
N ALA A 88 -6.97 -2.76 -8.28
CA ALA A 88 -6.58 -1.58 -7.52
C ALA A 88 -6.88 -1.77 -6.02
N ILE A 89 -5.91 -1.50 -5.16
CA ILE A 89 -6.09 -1.63 -3.70
C ILE A 89 -6.79 -0.41 -3.09
N CYS A 90 -6.77 0.73 -3.80
CA CYS A 90 -7.26 2.02 -3.32
C CYS A 90 -7.92 2.85 -4.42
N ASN A 91 -8.73 3.82 -3.99
CA ASN A 91 -9.34 4.81 -4.87
C ASN A 91 -8.30 5.88 -5.24
N GLY A 92 -8.24 6.25 -6.51
CA GLY A 92 -7.46 7.40 -6.93
C GLY A 92 -7.08 7.41 -8.41
N PRO A 93 -6.61 8.56 -8.91
CA PRO A 93 -6.21 8.70 -10.31
C PRO A 93 -4.94 7.91 -10.62
N VAL A 94 -4.91 7.31 -11.81
CA VAL A 94 -3.69 6.80 -12.43
C VAL A 94 -2.78 7.99 -12.77
N ILE A 95 -1.57 8.01 -12.23
CA ILE A 95 -0.59 9.07 -12.48
C ILE A 95 0.55 8.62 -13.41
N TYR A 96 0.76 7.30 -13.54
CA TYR A 96 1.79 6.70 -14.39
C TYR A 96 1.29 5.38 -15.00
N LYS A 97 1.60 5.16 -16.27
CA LYS A 97 1.33 3.92 -17.02
C LYS A 97 2.38 3.78 -18.12
N GLN A 98 3.42 2.97 -17.91
CA GLN A 98 4.52 2.84 -18.87
C GLN A 98 5.35 1.56 -18.64
N TYR A 99 6.17 1.21 -19.62
CA TYR A 99 7.27 0.27 -19.46
C TYR A 99 8.39 0.88 -18.60
N VAL A 100 8.98 0.09 -17.70
CA VAL A 100 10.14 0.45 -16.88
C VAL A 100 11.11 -0.73 -16.81
N SER A 101 12.40 -0.49 -17.08
CA SER A 101 13.43 -1.52 -16.91
C SER A 101 13.52 -1.97 -15.45
N GLY A 102 13.60 -3.28 -15.23
CA GLY A 102 13.49 -3.94 -13.94
C GLY A 102 12.06 -4.33 -13.55
N TYR A 103 11.03 -3.80 -14.24
CA TYR A 103 9.63 -4.09 -13.94
C TYR A 103 8.84 -4.62 -15.14
N GLY A 104 9.19 -4.24 -16.36
CA GLY A 104 8.29 -4.40 -17.50
C GLY A 104 7.12 -3.42 -17.40
N GLY A 105 5.88 -3.88 -17.46
CA GLY A 105 4.69 -3.03 -17.37
C GLY A 105 4.44 -2.48 -15.97
N VAL A 106 4.26 -1.16 -15.85
CA VAL A 106 4.00 -0.46 -14.58
C VAL A 106 2.78 0.44 -14.67
N LEU A 107 1.95 0.42 -13.63
CA LEU A 107 0.92 1.43 -13.35
C LEU A 107 1.14 2.01 -11.94
N ILE A 108 0.95 3.32 -11.78
CA ILE A 108 0.98 3.97 -10.46
C ILE A 108 -0.29 4.78 -10.25
N GLN A 109 -0.95 4.55 -9.12
CA GLN A 109 -2.06 5.36 -8.63
C GLN A 109 -1.60 6.35 -7.56
N ARG A 110 -2.23 7.52 -7.49
CA ARG A 110 -2.15 8.39 -6.31
C ARG A 110 -3.39 8.15 -5.46
N CYS A 111 -3.20 7.72 -4.22
CA CYS A 111 -4.29 7.42 -3.30
C CYS A 111 -4.22 8.29 -2.04
N SER A 112 -5.26 8.22 -1.21
CA SER A 112 -5.22 8.74 0.15
C SER A 112 -5.32 7.61 1.16
N LEU A 113 -4.43 7.63 2.15
CA LEU A 113 -4.42 6.72 3.30
C LEU A 113 -4.40 7.58 4.56
N ASN A 114 -5.43 7.49 5.40
CA ASN A 114 -5.56 8.31 6.61
C ASN A 114 -5.36 9.81 6.35
N GLN A 115 -5.94 10.33 5.25
CA GLN A 115 -5.79 11.73 4.80
C GLN A 115 -4.38 12.11 4.31
N GLU A 116 -3.39 11.21 4.39
CA GLU A 116 -2.09 11.39 3.75
C GLU A 116 -2.15 10.95 2.29
N ILE A 117 -1.41 11.64 1.43
CA ILE A 117 -1.26 11.23 0.03
C ILE A 117 -0.17 10.17 -0.04
N ILE A 118 -0.43 9.10 -0.79
CA ILE A 118 0.51 8.04 -1.12
C ILE A 118 0.50 7.78 -2.63
N THR A 119 1.55 7.14 -3.13
CA THR A 119 1.57 6.53 -4.46
C THR A 119 1.69 5.01 -4.35
N VAL A 120 0.89 4.29 -5.14
CA VAL A 120 0.86 2.83 -5.17
C VAL A 120 1.31 2.37 -6.55
N LEU A 121 2.42 1.65 -6.60
CA LEU A 121 3.01 1.09 -7.81
C LEU A 121 2.63 -0.38 -7.93
N TYR A 122 2.15 -0.74 -9.13
CA TYR A 122 1.88 -2.12 -9.56
C TYR A 122 2.82 -2.43 -10.72
N GLY A 123 3.77 -3.33 -10.50
CA GLY A 123 4.76 -3.75 -11.49
C GLY A 123 4.44 -5.10 -12.14
N HIS A 124 5.23 -5.46 -13.17
CA HIS A 124 5.14 -6.73 -13.89
C HIS A 124 3.75 -7.00 -14.49
N LEU A 125 3.07 -5.95 -14.95
CA LEU A 125 1.75 -6.02 -15.57
C LEU A 125 1.84 -6.27 -17.08
N GLN A 126 0.82 -6.90 -17.67
CA GLN A 126 0.63 -6.88 -19.11
C GLN A 126 0.16 -5.48 -19.54
N LEU A 127 1.09 -4.59 -19.81
CA LEU A 127 0.83 -3.15 -20.01
C LEU A 127 -0.21 -2.85 -21.10
N SER A 128 -0.20 -3.62 -22.19
CA SER A 128 -1.12 -3.46 -23.34
C SER A 128 -2.58 -3.74 -23.01
N SER A 129 -2.85 -4.49 -21.93
CA SER A 129 -4.20 -4.83 -21.47
C SER A 129 -4.85 -3.75 -20.60
N ILE A 130 -4.06 -2.79 -20.10
CA ILE A 130 -4.51 -1.80 -19.13
C ILE A 130 -5.32 -0.71 -19.83
N MET A 131 -6.63 -0.80 -19.69
CA MET A 131 -7.60 0.14 -20.27
C MET A 131 -7.61 1.50 -19.57
N ALA A 132 -7.20 1.56 -18.30
CA ALA A 132 -7.20 2.80 -17.53
C ALA A 132 -6.17 3.80 -18.09
N GLU A 133 -6.60 5.01 -18.38
CA GLU A 133 -5.72 6.07 -18.89
C GLU A 133 -5.16 6.96 -17.78
N ARG A 134 -4.08 7.71 -18.07
CA ARG A 134 -3.55 8.68 -17.11
C ARG A 134 -4.64 9.71 -16.75
N GLN A 135 -4.73 10.10 -15.48
CA GLN A 135 -5.76 10.90 -14.84
C GLN A 135 -7.14 10.23 -14.68
N GLN A 136 -7.37 9.04 -15.26
CA GLN A 136 -8.57 8.28 -14.96
C GLN A 136 -8.53 7.83 -13.50
N THR A 137 -9.64 8.03 -12.79
CA THR A 137 -9.81 7.50 -11.43
C THR A 137 -10.15 6.03 -11.50
N LEU A 138 -9.36 5.21 -10.82
CA LEU A 138 -9.70 3.83 -10.49
C LEU A 138 -10.28 3.80 -9.08
N LEU A 139 -11.30 2.97 -8.89
CA LEU A 139 -11.85 2.64 -7.60
C LEU A 139 -11.17 1.38 -7.05
N SER A 140 -11.19 1.22 -5.74
CA SER A 140 -10.72 0.01 -5.09
C SER A 140 -11.49 -1.20 -5.64
N SER A 141 -10.76 -2.29 -5.89
CA SER A 141 -11.20 -3.52 -6.56
C SER A 141 -11.45 -3.44 -8.07
N ASP A 142 -11.33 -2.26 -8.69
CA ASP A 142 -11.34 -2.14 -10.15
C ASP A 142 -10.22 -2.99 -10.75
N ILE A 143 -10.51 -3.62 -11.89
CA ILE A 143 -9.52 -4.38 -12.64
C ILE A 143 -8.52 -3.40 -13.25
N ILE A 144 -7.24 -3.63 -12.95
CA ILE A 144 -6.14 -2.95 -13.64
C ILE A 144 -5.80 -3.70 -14.93
N GLY A 145 -5.63 -5.02 -14.82
CA GLY A 145 -5.26 -5.92 -15.91
C GLY A 145 -4.52 -7.16 -15.37
N PRO A 146 -4.25 -8.18 -16.21
CA PRO A 146 -3.44 -9.32 -15.82
C PRO A 146 -1.96 -8.98 -15.57
N LEU A 147 -1.29 -9.86 -14.83
CA LEU A 147 0.16 -9.94 -14.79
C LEU A 147 0.74 -10.21 -16.19
N GLY A 148 1.92 -9.67 -16.43
CA GLY A 148 2.67 -9.93 -17.65
C GLY A 148 3.17 -11.37 -17.71
N GLN A 149 3.40 -11.86 -18.93
CA GLN A 149 3.95 -13.19 -19.15
C GLN A 149 5.36 -13.32 -18.53
N ALA A 150 5.62 -14.44 -17.85
CA ALA A 150 6.94 -14.72 -17.27
C ALA A 150 8.07 -14.68 -18.31
N TYR A 151 9.22 -14.15 -17.91
CA TYR A 151 10.46 -14.12 -18.71
C TYR A 151 10.29 -13.48 -20.10
N SER A 152 9.38 -12.51 -20.19
CA SER A 152 9.05 -11.81 -21.43
C SER A 152 9.40 -10.34 -21.32
N THR A 153 9.15 -9.58 -22.40
CA THR A 153 9.24 -8.11 -22.33
C THR A 153 8.24 -7.54 -21.32
N GLU A 154 7.06 -8.12 -21.15
CA GLU A 154 6.03 -7.62 -20.23
C GLU A 154 6.51 -7.58 -18.77
N THR A 155 7.50 -8.41 -18.43
CA THR A 155 8.09 -8.55 -17.09
C THR A 155 9.57 -8.13 -17.04
N ASP A 156 10.13 -7.58 -18.12
CA ASP A 156 11.59 -7.31 -18.29
C ASP A 156 12.47 -8.54 -17.99
N GLY A 157 11.98 -9.73 -18.37
CA GLY A 157 12.68 -10.99 -18.17
C GLY A 157 12.55 -11.58 -16.76
N GLU A 158 11.74 -10.97 -15.88
CA GLU A 158 11.46 -11.53 -14.55
C GLU A 158 10.39 -12.62 -14.63
N ARG A 159 10.39 -13.49 -13.62
CA ARG A 159 9.29 -14.43 -13.32
C ARG A 159 7.93 -13.70 -13.22
N GLN A 160 6.82 -14.39 -13.48
CA GLN A 160 5.48 -13.82 -13.31
C GLN A 160 5.16 -13.66 -11.81
N HIS A 161 4.91 -12.42 -11.38
CA HIS A 161 4.49 -12.04 -10.03
C HIS A 161 4.00 -10.59 -10.05
N LEU A 162 3.28 -10.14 -9.01
CA LEU A 162 3.03 -8.73 -8.79
C LEU A 162 4.12 -8.15 -7.89
N HIS A 163 4.78 -7.08 -8.32
CA HIS A 163 5.50 -6.21 -7.39
C HIS A 163 4.56 -5.07 -6.97
N LEU A 164 4.19 -5.03 -5.69
CA LEU A 164 3.37 -3.95 -5.13
C LEU A 164 4.22 -3.10 -4.19
N SER A 165 4.29 -1.79 -4.44
CA SER A 165 5.03 -0.85 -3.60
C SER A 165 4.17 0.36 -3.24
N ILE A 166 4.25 0.81 -2.00
CA ILE A 166 3.49 1.96 -1.50
C ILE A 166 4.51 2.98 -0.98
N HIS A 167 4.55 4.15 -1.60
CA HIS A 167 5.46 5.23 -1.26
C HIS A 167 4.68 6.43 -0.71
N ARG A 168 5.25 7.13 0.27
CA ARG A 168 4.64 8.32 0.88
C ARG A 168 4.71 9.53 -0.05
N GLY A 169 3.70 10.39 0.02
CA GLY A 169 3.66 11.63 -0.76
C GLY A 169 3.20 11.43 -2.20
N THR A 170 3.58 12.38 -3.06
CA THR A 170 3.02 12.52 -4.42
C THR A 170 3.91 12.01 -5.54
N ASP A 171 5.15 11.64 -5.20
CA ASP A 171 6.21 11.38 -6.17
C ASP A 171 6.01 10.05 -6.90
N ILE A 172 6.33 10.06 -8.18
CA ILE A 172 6.50 8.84 -8.98
C ILE A 172 7.88 8.28 -8.64
N ASN A 173 7.93 7.32 -7.72
CA ASN A 173 9.16 6.70 -7.27
C ASN A 173 9.24 5.26 -7.80
N LEU A 174 10.15 5.03 -8.75
CA LEU A 174 10.35 3.74 -9.43
C LEU A 174 11.50 2.92 -8.81
N ARG A 175 12.00 3.28 -7.63
CA ARG A 175 13.08 2.52 -6.99
C ARG A 175 12.50 1.26 -6.34
N GLY A 176 12.83 0.09 -6.89
CA GLY A 176 12.51 -1.21 -6.28
C GLY A 176 13.41 -1.58 -5.09
N TYR A 177 14.55 -0.90 -4.95
CA TYR A 177 15.50 -1.12 -3.88
C TYR A 177 16.12 0.19 -3.40
N VAL A 178 16.43 0.26 -2.10
CA VAL A 178 17.19 1.36 -1.48
C VAL A 178 18.30 0.80 -0.60
N ASN A 179 19.43 1.50 -0.48
CA ASN A 179 20.59 0.99 0.25
C ASN A 179 20.62 1.38 1.74
N ASP A 180 19.71 2.25 2.19
CA ASP A 180 19.65 2.77 3.54
C ASP A 180 18.26 2.51 4.14
N PRO A 181 18.15 1.85 5.31
CA PRO A 181 16.88 1.69 6.04
C PRO A 181 16.15 3.01 6.31
N LYS A 182 16.87 4.12 6.45
CA LYS A 182 16.26 5.44 6.61
C LYS A 182 15.51 5.88 5.35
N LEU A 183 16.02 5.54 4.17
CA LEU A 183 15.30 5.77 2.93
C LEU A 183 14.10 4.83 2.80
N LEU A 184 14.23 3.57 3.25
CA LEU A 184 13.14 2.60 3.23
C LEU A 184 11.90 3.09 4.02
N ALA A 185 12.09 3.92 5.04
CA ALA A 185 10.99 4.49 5.84
C ALA A 185 10.02 5.39 5.03
N GLU A 186 10.42 5.84 3.84
CA GLU A 186 9.53 6.55 2.89
C GLU A 186 8.54 5.60 2.20
N TRP A 187 8.70 4.29 2.38
CA TRP A 187 7.76 3.27 1.92
C TRP A 187 6.97 2.65 3.07
N ILE A 188 5.79 2.17 2.72
CA ILE A 188 4.89 1.46 3.62
C ILE A 188 4.91 -0.01 3.21
N ASP A 189 5.07 -0.91 4.19
CA ASP A 189 4.89 -2.34 3.95
C ASP A 189 3.45 -2.63 3.50
N PRO A 190 3.22 -3.07 2.25
CA PRO A 190 1.88 -3.33 1.75
C PRO A 190 1.12 -4.35 2.62
N MET A 191 1.83 -5.34 3.19
CA MET A 191 1.21 -6.40 3.99
C MET A 191 0.55 -5.89 5.28
N THR A 192 0.94 -4.70 5.75
CA THR A 192 0.32 -4.07 6.94
C THR A 192 -1.03 -3.43 6.63
N LEU A 193 -1.37 -3.25 5.35
CA LEU A 193 -2.58 -2.56 4.89
C LEU A 193 -3.59 -3.49 4.22
N LEU A 194 -3.20 -4.70 3.82
CA LEU A 194 -4.05 -5.63 3.08
C LEU A 194 -4.87 -6.52 4.03
N LYS A 195 -6.15 -6.71 3.72
CA LYS A 195 -7.05 -7.67 4.38
C LYS A 195 -7.85 -8.50 3.40
#